data_AF-A0A517VEZ3-F1
#
_entry.id   AF-A0A517VEZ3-F1
#
_cell.length_a   1.000
_cell.length_b   1.000
_cell.length_c   1.000
_cell.angle_alpha   90.00
_cell.angle_beta   90.00
_cell.angle_gamma   90.00
#
_symmetry.space_group_name_H-M   'P 1'
#
loop_
_entity.id
_entity.type
_entity.pdbx_description
1 polymer ?
#
loop_
_entity_poly.entity_id
_entity_poly.type
_entity_poly.pdbx_seq_one_letter_code
_entity_poly.pdbx_strand_id
1 'polypeptide(L)'
;MNQKTNSHEHLQFLLDEHEEIFSHMQELKDWWAQLDEKGLPKFGEMGTRVKGFRDLLAKHFDDEEQEGYFKPVFDEAPGFCIMVPDFKKTHAEILFRIDDFITRLKETEPPFQNWNKALKEFEEILADLHEHEDQEVKMVQEAFNQSASKKAEI
;
A
#
# COMPACT_ATOMS: atom_id res chain seq x y z
N MET A 1 9.33 32.75 3.91
CA MET A 1 8.55 31.96 2.94
C MET A 1 7.88 30.84 3.72
N ASN A 2 6.56 30.68 3.54
CA ASN A 2 5.70 29.87 4.40
C ASN A 2 6.02 28.37 4.34
N GLN A 3 6.75 27.84 5.32
CA GLN A 3 6.93 26.39 5.48
C GLN A 3 5.59 25.66 5.74
N LYS A 4 4.61 26.34 6.37
CA LYS A 4 3.30 25.77 6.71
C LYS A 4 2.46 25.34 5.50
N THR A 5 2.57 26.03 4.36
CA THR A 5 1.76 25.71 3.17
C THR A 5 2.25 24.42 2.51
N ASN A 6 3.56 24.16 2.57
CA ASN A 6 4.17 22.97 2.00
C ASN A 6 3.81 21.70 2.77
N SER A 7 3.91 21.68 4.11
CA SER A 7 3.70 20.43 4.89
C SER A 7 2.28 19.87 4.79
N HIS A 8 1.26 20.73 4.66
CA HIS A 8 -0.13 20.30 4.50
C HIS A 8 -0.42 19.79 3.09
N GLU A 9 0.24 20.33 2.07
CA GLU A 9 0.15 19.82 0.69
C GLU A 9 0.82 18.44 0.57
N HIS A 10 1.95 18.21 1.25
CA HIS A 10 2.61 16.90 1.28
C HIS A 10 1.79 15.85 2.02
N LEU A 11 1.12 16.23 3.12
CA LEU A 11 0.20 15.35 3.83
C LEU A 11 -0.99 14.95 2.95
N GLN A 12 -1.61 15.92 2.29
CA GLN A 12 -2.74 15.63 1.41
C GLN A 12 -2.31 14.71 0.27
N PHE A 13 -1.14 14.95 -0.32
CA PHE A 13 -0.60 14.09 -1.37
C PHE A 13 -0.39 12.64 -0.90
N LEU A 14 0.15 12.42 0.30
CA LEU A 14 0.31 11.08 0.87
C LEU A 14 -1.04 10.38 1.07
N LEU A 15 -2.03 11.10 1.60
CA LEU A 15 -3.39 10.56 1.79
C LEU A 15 -4.05 10.23 0.45
N ASP A 16 -3.82 11.04 -0.59
CA ASP A 16 -4.33 10.82 -1.93
C ASP A 16 -3.70 9.56 -2.56
N GLU A 17 -2.39 9.31 -2.37
CA GLU A 17 -1.73 8.09 -2.84
C GLU A 17 -2.26 6.83 -2.12
N HIS A 18 -2.50 6.89 -0.81
CA HIS A 18 -3.11 5.79 -0.06
C HIS A 18 -4.55 5.51 -0.55
N GLU A 19 -5.34 6.54 -0.84
CA GLU A 19 -6.68 6.39 -1.44
C GLU A 19 -6.61 5.75 -2.84
N GLU A 20 -5.61 6.09 -3.65
CA GLU A 20 -5.36 5.47 -4.94
C GLU A 20 -5.05 3.97 -4.80
N ILE A 21 -4.23 3.59 -3.81
CA ILE A 21 -3.92 2.19 -3.50
C ILE A 21 -5.19 1.43 -3.13
N PHE A 22 -6.00 1.96 -2.18
CA PHE A 22 -7.24 1.30 -1.77
C PHE A 22 -8.24 1.15 -2.91
N SER A 23 -8.34 2.14 -3.78
CA SER A 23 -9.19 2.09 -4.97
C SER A 23 -8.74 0.96 -5.92
N HIS A 24 -7.44 0.86 -6.22
CA HIS A 24 -6.90 -0.22 -7.04
C HIS A 24 -7.10 -1.60 -6.41
N MET A 25 -6.96 -1.72 -5.09
CA MET A 25 -7.24 -2.98 -4.38
C MET A 25 -8.69 -3.42 -4.57
N GLN A 26 -9.64 -2.48 -4.45
CA GLN A 26 -11.05 -2.77 -4.65
C GLN A 26 -11.37 -3.16 -6.10
N GLU A 27 -10.81 -2.45 -7.08
CA GLU A 27 -10.97 -2.77 -8.50
C GLU A 27 -10.48 -4.18 -8.84
N LEU A 28 -9.33 -4.60 -8.29
CA LEU A 28 -8.80 -5.94 -8.48
C LEU A 28 -9.72 -7.01 -7.88
N LYS A 29 -10.27 -6.77 -6.68
CA LYS A 29 -11.23 -7.68 -6.03
C LYS A 29 -12.52 -7.81 -6.85
N ASP A 30 -13.07 -6.69 -7.31
CA ASP A 30 -14.29 -6.68 -8.10
C ASP A 30 -14.12 -7.40 -9.44
N TRP A 31 -13.00 -7.17 -10.12
CA TRP A 31 -12.68 -7.86 -11.36
C TRP A 31 -12.53 -9.37 -11.15
N TRP A 32 -11.89 -9.77 -10.05
CA TRP A 32 -11.73 -11.18 -9.69
C TRP A 32 -13.08 -11.87 -9.46
N ALA A 33 -13.98 -11.23 -8.71
CA ALA A 33 -15.31 -11.75 -8.41
C ALA A 33 -16.16 -11.92 -9.69
N GLN A 34 -16.11 -10.95 -10.61
CA GLN A 34 -16.86 -11.00 -11.87
C GLN A 34 -16.41 -12.14 -12.82
N LEU A 35 -15.19 -12.65 -12.66
CA LEU A 35 -14.71 -13.79 -13.45
C LEU A 35 -15.11 -15.14 -12.87
N ASP A 36 -15.26 -15.23 -11.54
CA ASP A 36 -15.78 -16.44 -10.90
C ASP A 36 -17.20 -16.74 -11.40
N GLU A 37 -18.05 -15.72 -11.49
CA GLU A 37 -19.41 -15.81 -12.02
C GLU A 37 -19.49 -16.29 -13.49
N LYS A 38 -18.43 -16.06 -14.27
CA LYS A 38 -18.35 -16.42 -15.70
C LYS A 38 -17.70 -17.78 -15.94
N GLY A 39 -17.17 -18.43 -14.89
CA GLY A 39 -16.65 -19.81 -14.93
C GLY A 39 -15.38 -20.03 -15.74
N LEU A 40 -14.65 -18.96 -16.11
CA LEU A 40 -13.42 -19.06 -16.89
C LEU A 40 -12.24 -18.47 -16.09
N PRO A 41 -11.44 -19.31 -15.41
CA PRO A 41 -10.27 -18.83 -14.68
C PRO A 41 -9.23 -18.28 -15.67
N LYS A 42 -8.89 -17.00 -15.51
CA LYS A 42 -7.90 -16.30 -16.34
C LYS A 42 -6.65 -15.92 -15.54
N PHE A 43 -5.98 -16.93 -14.99
CA PHE A 43 -4.84 -16.73 -14.09
C PHE A 43 -3.73 -15.85 -14.69
N GLY A 44 -3.41 -16.03 -15.98
CA GLY A 44 -2.41 -15.18 -16.65
C GLY A 44 -2.84 -13.70 -16.83
N GLU A 45 -4.12 -13.45 -17.09
CA GLU A 45 -4.66 -12.08 -17.19
C GLU A 45 -4.65 -11.42 -15.80
N MET A 46 -4.96 -12.20 -14.76
CA MET A 46 -4.87 -11.72 -13.37
C MET A 46 -3.43 -11.43 -12.97
N GLY A 47 -2.49 -12.34 -13.26
CA GLY A 47 -1.07 -12.12 -12.98
C GLY A 47 -0.48 -10.92 -13.73
N THR A 48 -1.13 -10.44 -14.79
CA THR A 48 -0.77 -9.18 -15.46
C THR A 48 -1.30 -7.96 -14.70
N ARG A 49 -2.54 -7.99 -14.24
CA ARG A 49 -3.14 -6.90 -13.43
C ARG A 49 -2.48 -6.76 -12.07
N VAL A 50 -2.28 -7.88 -11.36
CA VAL A 50 -1.57 -7.89 -10.07
C VAL A 50 -0.15 -7.34 -10.22
N LYS A 51 0.52 -7.61 -11.36
CA LYS A 51 1.82 -7.00 -11.65
C LYS A 51 1.74 -5.48 -11.76
N GLY A 52 0.73 -4.94 -12.44
CA GLY A 52 0.53 -3.49 -12.51
C GLY A 52 0.38 -2.86 -11.12
N PHE A 53 -0.41 -3.50 -10.25
CA PHE A 53 -0.57 -3.07 -8.87
C PHE A 53 0.72 -3.18 -8.04
N ARG A 54 1.47 -4.27 -8.20
CA ARG A 54 2.81 -4.44 -7.61
C ARG A 54 3.76 -3.31 -8.00
N ASP A 55 3.77 -2.91 -9.27
CA ASP A 55 4.63 -1.85 -9.76
C ASP A 55 4.23 -0.47 -9.19
N LEU A 56 2.93 -0.23 -8.99
CA LEU A 56 2.40 0.94 -8.30
C LEU A 56 2.83 0.98 -6.82
N LEU A 57 2.65 -0.13 -6.09
CA LEU A 57 3.09 -0.24 -4.69
C LEU A 57 4.59 -0.04 -4.52
N ALA A 58 5.39 -0.64 -5.42
CA ALA A 58 6.85 -0.51 -5.34
C ALA A 58 7.29 0.95 -5.51
N LYS A 59 6.61 1.73 -6.36
CA LYS A 59 6.85 3.16 -6.50
C LYS A 59 6.44 3.92 -5.24
N HIS A 60 5.23 3.64 -4.73
CA HIS A 60 4.72 4.29 -3.52
C HIS A 60 5.67 4.07 -2.32
N PHE A 61 6.07 2.82 -2.06
CA PHE A 61 7.03 2.49 -1.01
C PHE A 61 8.38 3.18 -1.20
N ASP A 62 8.89 3.28 -2.44
CA ASP A 62 10.14 4.00 -2.71
C ASP A 62 10.02 5.51 -2.40
N ASP A 63 8.89 6.12 -2.76
CA ASP A 63 8.63 7.54 -2.52
C ASP A 63 8.49 7.85 -1.00
N GLU A 64 7.91 6.94 -0.22
CA GLU A 64 7.87 6.99 1.24
C GLU A 64 9.26 6.81 1.88
N GLU A 65 10.02 5.85 1.36
CA GLU A 65 11.30 5.41 1.90
C GLU A 65 12.49 6.36 1.63
N GLN A 66 12.46 7.12 0.54
CA GLN A 66 13.52 8.05 0.14
C GLN A 66 13.47 9.41 0.85
N GLU A 67 12.81 9.49 2.01
CA GLU A 67 12.50 10.74 2.71
C GLU A 67 11.64 11.70 1.87
N GLY A 68 10.85 11.21 0.90
CA GLY A 68 9.95 12.06 0.10
C GLY A 68 8.80 12.59 0.95
N TYR A 69 7.88 11.69 1.33
CA TYR A 69 6.64 12.07 2.03
C TYR A 69 6.75 12.10 3.55
N PHE A 70 7.60 11.25 4.12
CA PHE A 70 7.79 11.23 5.57
C PHE A 70 8.74 12.30 6.09
N LYS A 71 9.45 13.04 5.24
CA LYS A 71 10.36 14.10 5.70
C LYS A 71 9.68 15.22 6.50
N PRO A 72 8.56 15.80 6.06
CA PRO A 72 7.77 16.71 6.90
C PRO A 72 7.31 16.07 8.22
N VAL A 73 7.02 14.76 8.22
CA VAL A 73 6.63 14.01 9.43
C VAL A 73 7.81 13.85 10.39
N PHE A 74 9.01 13.55 9.89
CA PHE A 74 10.23 13.47 10.70
C PHE A 74 10.59 14.82 11.33
N ASP A 75 10.42 15.92 10.59
CA ASP A 75 10.68 17.27 11.08
C ASP A 75 9.74 17.66 12.24
N GLU A 76 8.47 17.26 12.17
CA GLU A 76 7.45 17.57 13.19
C GLU A 76 7.42 16.53 14.34
N ALA A 77 7.80 15.28 14.07
CA ALA A 77 7.81 14.17 15.02
C ALA A 77 9.05 13.26 14.84
N PRO A 78 10.22 13.62 15.41
CA PRO A 78 11.46 12.87 15.24
C PRO A 78 11.41 11.40 15.71
N GLY A 79 10.47 11.06 16.60
CA GLY A 79 10.24 9.67 17.04
C GLY A 79 9.74 8.74 15.92
N PHE A 80 9.15 9.30 14.86
CA PHE A 80 8.69 8.56 13.69
C PHE A 80 9.86 7.95 12.89
N CYS A 81 11.04 8.58 12.93
CA CYS A 81 12.25 8.07 12.27
C CYS A 81 12.72 6.70 12.81
N ILE A 82 12.29 6.30 14.01
CA ILE A 82 12.65 5.03 14.64
C ILE A 82 11.87 3.86 14.01
N MET A 83 10.69 4.12 13.44
CA MET A 83 9.79 3.09 12.86
C MET A 83 10.09 2.79 11.39
N VAL A 84 10.82 3.67 10.70
CA VAL A 84 11.16 3.53 9.26
C VAL A 84 11.77 2.17 8.91
N PRO A 85 12.73 1.62 9.67
CA PRO A 85 13.29 0.30 9.36
C PRO A 85 12.26 -0.84 9.39
N ASP A 86 11.24 -0.73 10.25
CA ASP A 86 10.18 -1.72 10.34
C ASP A 86 9.24 -1.61 9.13
N PHE A 87 8.93 -0.40 8.65
CA PHE A 87 8.16 -0.20 7.41
C PHE A 87 8.88 -0.73 6.19
N LYS A 88 10.17 -0.43 6.01
CA LYS A 88 10.96 -0.98 4.89
C LYS A 88 10.92 -2.51 4.84
N LYS A 89 10.94 -3.14 6.01
CA LYS A 89 10.85 -4.59 6.13
C LYS A 89 9.47 -5.07 5.71
N THR A 90 8.39 -4.46 6.21
CA THR A 90 7.02 -4.80 5.84
C THR A 90 6.77 -4.60 4.34
N HIS A 91 7.22 -3.49 3.75
CA HIS A 91 7.14 -3.21 2.31
C HIS A 91 7.80 -4.31 1.48
N ALA A 92 9.03 -4.69 1.85
CA ALA A 92 9.75 -5.76 1.17
C ALA A 92 9.03 -7.11 1.27
N GLU A 93 8.44 -7.43 2.43
CA GLU A 93 7.67 -8.65 2.65
C GLU A 93 6.37 -8.68 1.83
N ILE A 94 5.64 -7.57 1.75
CA ILE A 94 4.44 -7.43 0.93
C ILE A 94 4.78 -7.60 -0.56
N LEU A 95 5.78 -6.88 -1.07
CA LEU A 95 6.20 -6.97 -2.47
C LEU A 95 6.66 -8.39 -2.82
N PHE A 96 7.40 -9.04 -1.93
CA PHE A 96 7.84 -10.42 -2.13
C PHE A 96 6.65 -11.39 -2.24
N ARG A 97 5.65 -11.26 -1.37
CA ARG A 97 4.44 -12.10 -1.43
C ARG A 97 3.65 -11.88 -2.70
N ILE A 98 3.54 -10.64 -3.16
CA ILE A 98 2.88 -10.31 -4.43
C ILE A 98 3.67 -10.91 -5.61
N ASP A 99 5.00 -10.80 -5.62
CA ASP A 99 5.86 -11.36 -6.67
C ASP A 99 5.77 -12.89 -6.75
N ASP A 100 5.77 -13.57 -5.60
CA ASP A 100 5.56 -15.02 -5.52
C ASP A 100 4.18 -15.42 -6.06
N PHE A 101 3.14 -14.69 -5.64
CA PHE A 101 1.77 -14.92 -6.11
C PHE A 101 1.63 -14.72 -7.63
N ILE A 102 2.20 -13.64 -8.18
CA ILE A 102 2.24 -13.39 -9.63
C ILE A 102 2.95 -14.53 -10.36
N THR A 103 4.05 -15.02 -9.81
CA THR A 103 4.84 -16.11 -10.41
C THR A 103 3.99 -17.37 -10.53
N ARG A 104 3.33 -17.78 -9.43
CA ARG A 104 2.44 -18.94 -9.40
C ARG A 104 1.23 -18.80 -10.33
N LEU A 105 0.68 -17.60 -10.47
CA LEU A 105 -0.42 -17.33 -11.41
C LEU A 105 -0.03 -17.51 -12.89
N LYS A 106 1.27 -17.38 -13.21
CA LYS A 106 1.80 -17.44 -14.58
C LYS A 106 2.36 -18.80 -14.96
N GLU A 107 2.40 -19.75 -14.03
CA GLU A 107 2.78 -21.13 -14.33
C GLU A 107 1.82 -21.75 -15.35
N THR A 108 2.34 -22.65 -16.18
CA THR A 108 1.54 -23.38 -17.20
C THR A 108 0.39 -24.16 -16.56
N GLU A 109 0.65 -24.72 -15.38
CA GLU A 109 -0.33 -25.34 -14.51
C GLU A 109 -0.24 -24.65 -13.13
N PRO A 110 -1.01 -23.57 -12.89
CA PRO A 110 -0.95 -22.86 -11.63
C PRO A 110 -1.22 -23.79 -10.45
N PRO A 111 -0.50 -23.67 -9.32
CA PRO A 111 -0.59 -24.60 -8.19
C PRO A 111 -1.90 -24.41 -7.37
N PHE A 112 -2.80 -23.56 -7.84
CA PHE A 112 -4.08 -23.30 -7.21
C PHE A 112 -5.09 -24.38 -7.57
N GLN A 113 -5.66 -25.03 -6.56
CA GLN A 113 -6.69 -26.05 -6.75
C GLN A 113 -7.92 -25.52 -7.51
N ASN A 114 -8.24 -24.24 -7.32
CA ASN A 114 -9.32 -23.53 -8.00
C ASN A 114 -9.13 -22.01 -7.88
N TRP A 115 -9.94 -21.28 -8.64
CA TRP A 115 -9.98 -19.82 -8.68
C TRP A 115 -10.19 -19.18 -7.29
N ASN A 116 -11.04 -19.77 -6.44
CA ASN A 116 -11.34 -19.25 -5.11
C ASN A 116 -10.19 -19.42 -4.11
N LYS A 117 -9.33 -20.44 -4.29
CA LYS A 117 -8.11 -20.57 -3.48
C LYS A 117 -7.10 -19.48 -3.81
N ALA A 118 -6.92 -19.17 -5.09
CA ALA A 118 -6.08 -18.06 -5.53
C ALA A 118 -6.65 -16.71 -5.04
N LEU A 119 -7.97 -16.51 -5.11
CA LEU A 119 -8.63 -15.32 -4.59
C LEU A 119 -8.37 -15.14 -3.09
N LYS A 120 -8.62 -16.18 -2.29
CA LYS A 120 -8.47 -16.11 -0.83
C LYS A 120 -7.05 -15.73 -0.43
N GLU A 121 -6.05 -16.30 -1.11
CA GLU A 121 -4.65 -15.96 -0.85
C GLU A 121 -4.33 -14.51 -1.24
N PHE A 122 -4.88 -14.04 -2.36
CA PHE A 122 -4.75 -12.64 -2.74
C PHE A 122 -5.43 -11.70 -1.74
N GLU A 123 -6.63 -12.04 -1.27
CA GLU A 123 -7.35 -11.29 -0.23
C GLU A 123 -6.58 -11.20 1.08
N GLU A 124 -5.86 -12.26 1.46
CA GLU A 124 -4.96 -12.25 2.63
C GLU A 124 -3.80 -11.26 2.43
N ILE A 125 -3.17 -11.23 1.25
CA ILE A 125 -2.14 -10.22 0.93
C ILE A 125 -2.72 -8.81 0.98
N LEU A 126 -3.91 -8.60 0.41
CA LEU A 126 -4.58 -7.30 0.41
C LEU A 126 -5.01 -6.86 1.81
N ALA A 127 -5.42 -7.78 2.68
CA ALA A 127 -5.78 -7.46 4.06
C ALA A 127 -4.55 -6.98 4.85
N ASP A 128 -3.41 -7.65 4.69
CA ASP A 128 -2.16 -7.26 5.35
C ASP A 128 -1.65 -5.91 4.85
N LEU A 129 -1.74 -5.67 3.53
CA LEU A 129 -1.45 -4.37 2.94
C LEU A 129 -2.39 -3.31 3.51
N HIS A 130 -3.70 -3.56 3.52
CA HIS A 130 -4.66 -2.60 4.04
C HIS A 130 -4.34 -2.23 5.49
N GLU A 131 -4.06 -3.21 6.35
CA GLU A 131 -3.71 -2.95 7.75
C GLU A 131 -2.45 -2.08 7.89
N HIS A 132 -1.43 -2.34 7.06
CA HIS A 132 -0.19 -1.57 7.02
C HIS A 132 -0.44 -0.10 6.63
N GLU A 133 -1.10 0.14 5.49
CA GLU A 133 -1.44 1.49 5.02
C GLU A 133 -2.30 2.25 6.06
N ASP A 134 -3.28 1.57 6.66
CA ASP A 134 -4.13 2.14 7.71
C ASP A 134 -3.35 2.55 8.97
N GLN A 135 -2.24 1.87 9.27
CA GLN A 135 -1.36 2.20 10.38
C GLN A 135 -0.51 3.43 10.04
N GLU A 136 0.01 3.50 8.82
CA GLU A 136 0.79 4.66 8.35
C GLU A 136 -0.05 5.93 8.32
N VAL A 137 -1.27 5.89 7.76
CA VAL A 137 -2.23 7.01 7.79
C VAL A 137 -2.43 7.52 9.21
N LYS A 138 -2.73 6.61 10.16
CA LYS A 138 -2.98 6.97 11.57
C LYS A 138 -1.77 7.65 12.19
N MET A 139 -0.57 7.08 11.99
CA MET A 139 0.66 7.63 12.56
C MET A 139 0.98 9.01 12.00
N VAL A 140 0.81 9.19 10.69
CA VAL A 140 1.02 10.49 10.04
C VAL A 140 0.03 11.52 10.59
N GLN A 141 -1.26 11.18 10.66
CA GLN A 141 -2.28 12.07 11.22
C GLN A 141 -2.00 12.44 12.68
N GLU A 142 -1.58 11.48 13.51
CA GLU A 142 -1.20 11.71 14.90
C GLU A 142 0.00 12.65 15.03
N ALA A 143 1.05 12.47 14.23
CA ALA A 143 2.22 13.34 14.22
C ALA A 143 1.85 14.80 13.91
N PHE A 144 1.01 15.01 12.89
CA PHE A 144 0.53 16.33 12.54
C PHE A 144 -0.37 16.95 13.62
N ASN A 145 -1.32 16.19 14.18
CA ASN A 145 -2.20 16.67 15.24
C ASN A 145 -1.41 17.09 16.50
N GLN A 146 -0.43 16.29 16.92
CA GLN A 146 0.43 16.61 18.07
C GLN A 146 1.26 17.89 17.83
N SER A 147 1.77 18.07 16.61
CA SER A 147 2.51 19.30 16.27
C SER A 147 1.63 20.55 16.29
N ALA A 148 0.38 20.43 15.84
CA ALA A 148 -0.60 21.51 15.86
C ALA A 148 -0.99 21.90 17.29
N SER A 149 -1.22 20.92 18.18
CA SER A 149 -1.52 21.18 19.59
C SER A 149 -0.37 21.84 20.33
N LYS A 150 0.87 21.38 20.15
CA LYS A 150 2.07 21.99 20.77
C LYS A 150 2.29 23.45 20.34
N LYS A 151 1.88 23.82 19.13
CA LYS A 151 1.99 25.20 18.61
C LYS A 151 0.87 26.13 19.11
N ALA A 152 -0.23 25.60 19.65
CA ALA A 152 -1.34 26.40 20.19
C ALA A 152 -1.16 26.77 21.67
N GLU A 153 -0.24 26.11 22.37
CA GLU A 153 0.08 26.34 23.80
C GLU A 153 1.24 27.34 24.03
N ILE A 154 1.81 27.91 22.96
CA ILE A 154 2.90 28.89 22.96
C ILE A 154 2.38 30.22 22.45
#